data_AF-A0A0F0I7M9-F1
#
_entry.id   AF-A0A0F0I7M9-F1
#
_cell.length_a   1.000
_cell.length_b   1.000
_cell.length_c   1.000
_cell.angle_alpha   90.00
_cell.angle_beta   90.00
_cell.angle_gamma   90.00
#
_symmetry.space_group_name_H-M   'P 1'
#
loop_
_entity.id
_entity.type
_entity.pdbx_description
1 polymer ?
#
loop_
_entity_poly.entity_id
_entity_poly.type
_entity_poly.pdbx_seq_one_letter_code
_entity_poly.pdbx_strand_id
1 'polypeptide(L)'
;MQLTKSLLVFALYVFGTQNVLAVPVNPESGATIVENVALKTGSGDSQSDPIKADLEVKGQSALPFDVDCWAILCKGAPSVLQRVNEKTKNSNRDRSGANKGPFKDPQKWGIKALPAKNPSWSAQDFKSPEEYAFASSHQGGTNAILAPVNLASQNSQGGVLNGFYSANKVAQFDPSKPQQTKGTWFQITKFTGAVGPYCKALGSNDKSVCDKNKNIAGDWGFDPAKWAYQYDEKNNKFNYIGK
;
A
#
# COMPACT_ATOMS: atom_id res chain seq x y z
N MET A 1 28.67 68.92 47.32
CA MET A 1 28.61 70.15 46.52
C MET A 1 29.59 70.04 45.36
N GLN A 2 29.12 70.35 44.15
CA GLN A 2 29.83 70.63 42.88
C GLN A 2 30.72 69.51 42.28
N LEU A 3 30.27 68.85 41.19
CA LEU A 3 30.45 69.24 39.77
C LEU A 3 31.93 69.12 39.36
N THR A 4 32.30 68.21 38.47
CA THR A 4 32.15 68.41 37.02
C THR A 4 32.54 67.15 36.22
N LYS A 5 31.89 66.95 35.07
CA LYS A 5 32.24 65.99 34.01
C LYS A 5 33.30 66.60 33.10
N SER A 6 34.22 65.78 32.55
CA SER A 6 34.52 65.76 31.10
C SER A 6 35.51 64.68 30.67
N LEU A 7 35.10 64.02 29.58
CA LEU A 7 35.79 63.29 28.50
C LEU A 7 37.24 62.81 28.68
N LEU A 8 37.42 61.50 28.45
CA LEU A 8 38.63 60.91 27.92
C LEU A 8 38.24 59.85 26.87
N VAL A 9 38.64 60.09 25.62
CA VAL A 9 38.57 59.17 24.48
C VAL A 9 39.91 58.44 24.42
N PHE A 10 39.91 57.10 24.36
CA PHE A 10 41.11 56.30 24.10
C PHE A 10 40.84 55.11 23.15
N ALA A 11 41.37 55.27 21.94
CA ALA A 11 42.11 54.36 21.05
C ALA A 11 42.03 52.81 21.14
N LEU A 12 41.82 52.22 19.94
CA LEU A 12 42.55 51.14 19.23
C LEU A 12 42.74 49.75 19.89
N TYR A 13 42.38 48.67 19.18
CA TYR A 13 43.18 47.42 19.02
C TYR A 13 42.64 46.59 17.81
N VAL A 14 43.34 46.60 16.67
CA VAL A 14 44.25 45.56 16.10
C VAL A 14 43.60 44.19 15.84
N PHE A 15 43.38 43.87 14.56
CA PHE A 15 43.23 42.49 14.06
C PHE A 15 44.61 41.99 13.59
N GLY A 16 45.16 40.99 14.29
CA GLY A 16 46.38 40.29 13.91
C GLY A 16 46.11 38.89 13.37
N THR A 17 46.74 38.59 12.22
CA THR A 17 47.55 37.40 11.85
C THR A 17 47.12 35.99 12.26
N GLN A 18 47.39 34.88 11.57
CA GLN A 18 47.90 34.49 10.25
C GLN A 18 47.71 32.94 10.18
N ASN A 19 47.64 32.44 8.94
CA ASN A 19 47.97 31.10 8.42
C ASN A 19 48.43 29.97 9.36
N VAL A 20 47.90 28.75 9.16
CA VAL A 20 48.72 27.53 8.98
C VAL A 20 48.02 26.56 8.01
N LEU A 21 48.73 26.17 6.95
CA LEU A 21 48.43 25.03 6.07
C LEU A 21 48.94 23.73 6.71
N ALA A 22 48.13 22.68 6.71
CA ALA A 22 48.60 21.29 6.65
C ALA A 22 47.49 20.34 6.15
N VAL A 23 47.72 19.75 4.99
CA VAL A 23 47.10 18.52 4.42
C VAL A 23 47.86 17.30 5.02
N PRO A 24 47.44 16.01 4.99
CA PRO A 24 46.26 15.33 4.38
C PRO A 24 45.51 14.36 5.35
N VAL A 25 44.33 13.85 4.95
CA VAL A 25 44.05 12.41 4.69
C VAL A 25 42.58 12.22 4.27
N ASN A 26 42.36 11.52 3.15
CA ASN A 26 41.09 10.85 2.81
C ASN A 26 41.35 9.36 3.07
N PRO A 27 40.42 8.58 3.67
CA PRO A 27 39.16 8.18 3.05
C PRO A 27 37.97 8.31 4.04
N GLU A 28 36.70 8.33 3.68
CA GLU A 28 35.93 7.21 3.13
C GLU A 28 34.54 7.70 2.72
N SER A 29 34.08 7.19 1.58
CA SER A 29 32.71 6.70 1.37
C SER A 29 31.59 7.57 1.97
N GLY A 30 31.24 8.64 1.27
CA GLY A 30 29.87 9.13 1.30
C GLY A 30 28.95 7.97 0.89
N ALA A 31 28.29 7.36 1.87
CA ALA A 31 27.27 6.37 1.63
C ALA A 31 26.15 7.04 0.82
N THR A 32 26.24 6.93 -0.51
CA THR A 32 25.07 6.97 -1.37
C THR A 32 24.11 5.93 -0.81
N ILE A 33 23.07 6.40 -0.13
CA ILE A 33 21.83 5.64 0.01
C ILE A 33 21.36 5.44 -1.42
N VAL A 34 21.76 4.32 -2.04
CA VAL A 34 21.16 3.84 -3.27
C VAL A 34 19.79 3.32 -2.84
N GLU A 35 18.85 4.25 -2.70
CA GLU A 35 17.44 3.91 -2.70
C GLU A 35 17.21 3.30 -4.08
N ASN A 36 17.13 1.97 -4.15
CA ASN A 36 16.72 1.24 -5.35
C ASN A 36 15.22 1.53 -5.59
N VAL A 37 14.91 2.80 -5.87
CA VAL A 37 13.62 3.20 -6.41
C VAL A 37 13.63 2.68 -7.83
N ALA A 38 12.91 1.60 -8.07
CA ALA A 38 12.57 1.20 -9.43
C ALA A 38 12.07 2.45 -10.15
N LEU A 39 12.81 2.89 -11.17
CA LEU A 39 12.45 4.10 -11.92
C LEU A 39 11.05 3.88 -12.50
N LYS A 40 10.09 4.71 -12.07
CA LYS A 40 8.75 4.71 -12.62
C LYS A 40 8.84 4.77 -14.15
N THR A 41 8.10 3.87 -14.81
CA THR A 41 7.95 3.92 -16.28
C THR A 41 6.48 4.11 -16.66
N GLY A 42 6.24 4.60 -17.88
CA GLY A 42 4.92 4.86 -18.43
C GLY A 42 4.27 6.18 -17.99
N SER A 43 3.42 6.73 -18.85
CA SER A 43 2.73 8.01 -18.60
C SER A 43 1.62 7.87 -17.56
N GLY A 44 0.91 6.74 -17.56
CA GLY A 44 -0.34 6.56 -16.83
C GLY A 44 -1.57 7.11 -17.52
N ASP A 45 -1.44 7.56 -18.77
CA ASP A 45 -2.54 8.21 -19.49
C ASP A 45 -3.53 7.19 -20.07
N SER A 46 -3.12 5.92 -20.17
CA SER A 46 -3.92 4.82 -20.70
C SER A 46 -3.63 3.50 -20.00
N GLN A 47 -4.53 2.52 -20.15
CA GLN A 47 -4.35 1.17 -19.64
C GLN A 47 -3.15 0.44 -20.27
N SER A 48 -2.83 0.72 -21.53
CA SER A 48 -1.69 0.12 -22.23
C SER A 48 -0.34 0.76 -21.87
N ASP A 49 -0.36 1.98 -21.32
CA ASP A 49 0.83 2.70 -20.84
C ASP A 49 0.64 3.17 -19.38
N PRO A 50 0.49 2.23 -18.42
CA PRO A 50 0.28 2.57 -17.03
C PRO A 50 1.58 3.03 -16.36
N ILE A 51 1.45 3.77 -15.27
CA ILE A 51 2.53 4.02 -14.32
C ILE A 51 2.97 2.69 -13.71
N LYS A 52 4.17 2.22 -14.04
CA LYS A 52 4.74 0.97 -13.52
C LYS A 52 5.75 1.30 -12.44
N ALA A 53 5.52 0.78 -11.24
CA ALA A 53 6.43 0.95 -10.11
C ALA A 53 6.30 -0.21 -9.12
N ASP A 54 7.38 -0.45 -8.38
CA ASP A 54 7.39 -1.42 -7.29
C ASP A 54 6.73 -0.84 -6.03
N LEU A 55 6.17 -1.72 -5.20
CA LEU A 55 5.57 -1.36 -3.93
C LEU A 55 6.28 -2.12 -2.80
N GLU A 56 6.84 -1.38 -1.86
CA GLU A 56 7.45 -1.94 -0.66
C GLU A 56 6.37 -2.19 0.40
N VAL A 57 6.15 -3.46 0.73
CA VAL A 57 5.25 -3.93 1.78
C VAL A 57 5.90 -3.75 3.15
N LYS A 58 5.18 -3.12 4.08
CA LYS A 58 5.68 -2.76 5.41
C LYS A 58 4.81 -3.32 6.53
N GLY A 59 5.43 -3.96 7.51
CA GLY A 59 4.77 -4.40 8.74
C GLY A 59 3.49 -5.19 8.49
N GLN A 60 2.40 -4.77 9.14
CA GLN A 60 1.12 -5.49 9.08
C GLN A 60 0.39 -5.38 7.73
N SER A 61 0.82 -4.53 6.80
CA SER A 61 0.24 -4.50 5.43
C SER A 61 0.48 -5.79 4.63
N ALA A 62 1.34 -6.68 5.12
CA ALA A 62 1.66 -7.94 4.45
C ALA A 62 0.43 -8.82 4.15
N LEU A 63 -0.45 -9.03 5.13
CA LEU A 63 -1.64 -9.86 4.97
C LEU A 63 -2.58 -9.34 3.86
N PRO A 64 -3.05 -8.08 3.89
CA PRO A 64 -3.95 -7.58 2.86
C PRO A 64 -3.30 -7.56 1.47
N PHE A 65 -2.03 -7.19 1.34
CA PHE A 65 -1.34 -7.32 0.05
C PHE A 65 -1.23 -8.77 -0.42
N ASP A 66 -1.09 -9.75 0.49
CA ASP A 66 -1.06 -11.16 0.12
C ASP A 66 -2.40 -11.65 -0.43
N VAL A 67 -3.52 -11.10 0.05
CA VAL A 67 -4.86 -11.29 -0.53
C VAL A 67 -4.89 -10.76 -1.97
N ASP A 68 -4.38 -9.55 -2.19
CA ASP A 68 -4.31 -8.92 -3.52
C ASP A 68 -3.48 -9.76 -4.49
N CYS A 69 -2.31 -10.20 -4.04
CA CYS A 69 -1.42 -11.04 -4.84
C CYS A 69 -2.07 -12.39 -5.18
N TRP A 70 -2.81 -13.00 -4.25
CA TRP A 70 -3.60 -14.19 -4.54
C TRP A 70 -4.70 -13.93 -5.57
N ALA A 71 -5.42 -12.82 -5.45
CA ALA A 71 -6.46 -12.42 -6.40
C ALA A 71 -5.89 -12.27 -7.82
N ILE A 72 -4.76 -11.58 -7.97
CA ILE A 72 -4.06 -11.42 -9.26
C ILE A 72 -3.56 -12.77 -9.77
N LEU A 73 -2.80 -13.50 -8.94
CA LEU A 73 -2.09 -14.71 -9.35
C LEU A 73 -3.05 -15.87 -9.64
N CYS A 74 -4.04 -16.09 -8.78
CA CYS A 74 -4.85 -17.31 -8.78
C CYS A 74 -6.28 -17.11 -9.28
N LYS A 75 -6.80 -15.88 -9.29
CA LYS A 75 -8.16 -15.58 -9.75
C LYS A 75 -8.20 -14.73 -11.03
N GLY A 76 -7.05 -14.32 -11.54
CA GLY A 76 -6.95 -13.52 -12.76
C GLY A 76 -7.49 -12.10 -12.58
N ALA A 77 -7.49 -11.58 -11.35
CA ALA A 77 -7.87 -10.21 -11.08
C ALA A 77 -6.95 -9.22 -11.82
N PRO A 78 -7.44 -8.03 -12.21
CA PRO A 78 -6.67 -7.09 -13.03
C PRO A 78 -5.46 -6.57 -12.26
N SER A 79 -4.28 -6.60 -12.89
CA SER A 79 -3.03 -6.05 -12.33
C SER A 79 -2.75 -4.60 -12.72
N VAL A 80 -3.42 -4.12 -13.78
CA VAL A 80 -3.39 -2.72 -14.21
C VAL A 80 -4.69 -2.05 -13.76
N LEU A 81 -4.56 -1.01 -12.95
CA LEU A 81 -5.66 -0.34 -12.28
C LEU A 81 -5.69 1.15 -12.63
N GLN A 82 -6.87 1.76 -12.58
CA GLN A 82 -7.02 3.20 -12.72
C GLN A 82 -7.46 3.81 -11.39
N ARG A 83 -6.65 4.65 -10.75
CA ARG A 83 -6.98 5.24 -9.45
C ARG A 83 -8.18 6.18 -9.62
N VAL A 84 -9.19 6.06 -8.76
CA VAL A 84 -10.40 6.90 -8.82
C VAL A 84 -10.46 7.92 -7.69
N ASN A 85 -11.33 8.92 -7.86
CA ASN A 85 -11.67 9.90 -6.84
C ASN A 85 -12.42 9.27 -5.64
N GLU A 86 -12.53 10.04 -4.57
CA GLU A 86 -13.15 9.62 -3.30
C GLU A 86 -14.61 9.20 -3.46
N LYS A 87 -15.38 9.91 -4.30
CA LYS A 87 -16.79 9.61 -4.54
C LYS A 87 -16.96 8.20 -5.14
N THR A 88 -16.20 7.89 -6.17
CA THR A 88 -16.23 6.56 -6.80
C THR A 88 -15.69 5.50 -5.86
N LYS A 89 -14.63 5.79 -5.09
CA LYS A 89 -14.12 4.87 -4.06
C LYS A 89 -15.19 4.45 -3.07
N ASN A 90 -15.95 5.39 -2.54
CA ASN A 90 -17.01 5.10 -1.57
C ASN A 90 -18.14 4.27 -2.21
N SER A 91 -18.53 4.61 -3.44
CA SER A 91 -19.47 3.78 -4.21
C SER A 91 -18.95 2.36 -4.44
N ASN A 92 -17.64 2.19 -4.70
CA ASN A 92 -17.04 0.87 -4.86
C ASN A 92 -17.16 0.04 -3.57
N ARG A 93 -16.90 0.64 -2.40
CA ARG A 93 -17.06 -0.03 -1.09
C ARG A 93 -18.48 -0.53 -0.82
N ASP A 94 -19.48 0.13 -1.38
CA ASP A 94 -20.88 -0.31 -1.29
C ASP A 94 -21.15 -1.48 -2.24
N ARG A 95 -20.72 -1.34 -3.52
CA ARG A 95 -20.93 -2.36 -4.57
C ARG A 95 -20.17 -3.66 -4.34
N SER A 96 -19.03 -3.60 -3.67
CA SER A 96 -18.27 -4.78 -3.23
C SER A 96 -18.85 -5.44 -1.98
N GLY A 97 -19.77 -4.78 -1.28
CA GLY A 97 -20.33 -5.23 -0.01
C GLY A 97 -19.41 -5.00 1.20
N ALA A 98 -18.24 -4.39 1.08
CA ALA A 98 -17.36 -4.17 2.25
C ALA A 98 -18.02 -3.30 3.33
N ASN A 99 -18.77 -2.27 2.94
CA ASN A 99 -19.48 -1.41 3.90
C ASN A 99 -20.61 -2.13 4.65
N LYS A 100 -21.03 -3.32 4.20
CA LYS A 100 -21.99 -4.17 4.94
C LYS A 100 -21.35 -4.87 6.15
N GLY A 101 -20.02 -4.84 6.26
CA GLY A 101 -19.26 -5.48 7.32
C GLY A 101 -19.44 -7.01 7.37
N PRO A 102 -19.24 -7.74 6.25
CA PRO A 102 -19.45 -9.19 6.18
C PRO A 102 -18.73 -9.97 7.27
N PHE A 103 -17.52 -9.54 7.61
CA PHE A 103 -16.68 -10.20 8.61
C PHE A 103 -16.92 -9.71 10.05
N LYS A 104 -17.74 -8.67 10.26
CA LYS A 104 -18.17 -8.27 11.61
C LYS A 104 -19.26 -9.20 12.16
N ASP A 105 -20.10 -9.71 11.28
CA ASP A 105 -21.17 -10.66 11.58
C ASP A 105 -21.23 -11.76 10.50
N PRO A 106 -20.29 -12.73 10.52
CA PRO A 106 -20.21 -13.76 9.48
C PRO A 106 -21.48 -14.60 9.37
N GLN A 107 -22.14 -14.87 10.50
CA GLN A 107 -23.34 -15.71 10.58
C GLN A 107 -24.50 -15.07 9.82
N LYS A 108 -24.75 -13.77 10.04
CA LYS A 108 -25.78 -13.01 9.30
C LYS A 108 -25.60 -13.09 7.78
N TRP A 109 -24.35 -13.13 7.32
CA TRP A 109 -24.00 -13.06 5.91
C TRP A 109 -23.71 -14.44 5.27
N GLY A 110 -23.91 -15.54 6.01
CA GLY A 110 -23.64 -16.89 5.51
C GLY A 110 -22.14 -17.16 5.24
N ILE A 111 -21.26 -16.40 5.88
CA ILE A 111 -19.82 -16.53 5.79
C ILE A 111 -19.34 -17.51 6.86
N LYS A 112 -18.40 -18.38 6.49
CA LYS A 112 -17.83 -19.36 7.43
C LYS A 112 -17.13 -18.66 8.61
N ALA A 113 -16.98 -19.38 9.71
CA ALA A 113 -16.27 -18.87 10.89
C ALA A 113 -14.92 -18.25 10.52
N LEU A 114 -14.62 -17.09 11.09
CA LEU A 114 -13.39 -16.36 10.81
C LEU A 114 -12.15 -17.19 11.22
N PRO A 115 -10.99 -16.93 10.60
CA PRO A 115 -9.74 -17.55 11.03
C PRO A 115 -9.47 -17.30 12.51
N ALA A 116 -8.83 -18.26 13.17
CA ALA A 116 -8.33 -18.05 14.52
C ALA A 116 -7.30 -16.92 14.51
N LYS A 117 -7.39 -16.00 15.47
CA LYS A 117 -6.39 -14.94 15.64
C LYS A 117 -5.01 -15.54 15.91
N ASN A 118 -3.96 -14.87 15.43
CA ASN A 118 -2.59 -15.14 15.83
C ASN A 118 -2.05 -13.98 16.69
N PRO A 119 -2.08 -14.08 18.03
CA PRO A 119 -1.65 -13.01 18.93
C PRO A 119 -0.19 -12.59 18.77
N SER A 120 0.67 -13.48 18.25
CA SER A 120 2.07 -13.15 17.97
C SER A 120 2.23 -12.17 16.80
N TRP A 121 1.23 -12.10 15.91
CA TRP A 121 1.22 -11.19 14.77
C TRP A 121 0.31 -9.97 15.00
N SER A 122 -0.87 -10.19 15.58
CA SER A 122 -1.80 -9.13 15.96
C SER A 122 -2.78 -9.59 17.04
N ALA A 123 -3.08 -8.70 17.99
CA ALA A 123 -4.11 -8.94 18.99
C ALA A 123 -5.54 -8.76 18.46
N GLN A 124 -5.71 -8.19 17.26
CA GLN A 124 -7.01 -7.88 16.67
C GLN A 124 -7.63 -9.07 15.91
N ASP A 125 -8.96 -9.17 15.96
CA ASP A 125 -9.71 -10.12 15.15
C ASP A 125 -9.69 -9.75 13.66
N PHE A 126 -9.85 -10.75 12.79
CA PHE A 126 -9.92 -10.58 11.33
C PHE A 126 -11.33 -10.17 10.85
N LYS A 127 -11.81 -9.01 11.31
CA LYS A 127 -13.18 -8.51 11.04
C LYS A 127 -13.24 -7.42 9.96
N SER A 128 -12.10 -7.01 9.39
CA SER A 128 -12.03 -6.01 8.34
C SER A 128 -12.08 -6.68 6.96
N PRO A 129 -12.88 -6.18 6.00
CA PRO A 129 -12.85 -6.66 4.63
C PRO A 129 -11.72 -6.01 3.84
N GLU A 130 -10.69 -6.80 3.52
CA GLU A 130 -9.76 -6.49 2.42
C GLU A 130 -10.48 -6.65 1.09
N GLU A 131 -10.13 -5.87 0.07
CA GLU A 131 -10.83 -5.85 -1.21
C GLU A 131 -9.90 -5.72 -2.40
N TYR A 132 -9.96 -6.69 -3.32
CA TYR A 132 -9.26 -6.62 -4.60
C TYR A 132 -10.15 -6.90 -5.82
N ALA A 133 -10.18 -6.11 -6.88
CA ALA A 133 -9.42 -4.88 -7.08
C ALA A 133 -9.79 -3.79 -6.07
N PHE A 134 -8.82 -2.93 -5.75
CA PHE A 134 -8.97 -1.91 -4.72
C PHE A 134 -10.22 -1.08 -4.92
N ALA A 135 -10.93 -0.77 -3.85
CA ALA A 135 -12.02 0.21 -3.91
C ALA A 135 -11.54 1.57 -4.47
N SER A 136 -10.27 1.93 -4.28
CA SER A 136 -9.64 3.13 -4.85
C SER A 136 -9.33 3.04 -6.35
N SER A 137 -9.76 1.98 -7.04
CA SER A 137 -9.59 1.79 -8.49
C SER A 137 -10.91 1.74 -9.25
N HIS A 138 -10.90 2.04 -10.54
CA HIS A 138 -12.08 1.93 -11.42
C HIS A 138 -12.57 0.48 -11.55
N GLN A 139 -11.65 -0.48 -11.46
CA GLN A 139 -11.90 -1.92 -11.50
C GLN A 139 -12.49 -2.45 -10.18
N GLY A 140 -12.49 -1.65 -9.11
CA GLY A 140 -13.06 -2.04 -7.83
C GLY A 140 -14.59 -2.01 -7.80
N GLY A 141 -15.14 -2.46 -6.68
CA GLY A 141 -16.58 -2.52 -6.43
C GLY A 141 -17.16 -3.89 -6.78
N THR A 142 -18.13 -3.94 -7.68
CA THR A 142 -18.78 -5.19 -8.10
C THR A 142 -17.74 -6.26 -8.47
N ASN A 143 -17.92 -7.49 -7.97
CA ASN A 143 -17.00 -8.62 -8.14
C ASN A 143 -15.61 -8.45 -7.49
N ALA A 144 -15.37 -7.40 -6.69
CA ALA A 144 -14.19 -7.37 -5.84
C ALA A 144 -14.17 -8.59 -4.92
N ILE A 145 -12.99 -9.18 -4.81
CA ILE A 145 -12.66 -10.28 -3.92
C ILE A 145 -12.50 -9.70 -2.53
N LEU A 146 -13.27 -10.23 -1.58
CA LEU A 146 -13.20 -9.87 -0.18
C LEU A 146 -12.55 -10.98 0.63
N ALA A 147 -11.62 -10.63 1.52
CA ALA A 147 -11.08 -11.55 2.52
C ALA A 147 -10.99 -10.89 3.90
N PRO A 148 -11.09 -11.67 4.99
CA PRO A 148 -10.98 -11.14 6.33
C PRO A 148 -9.53 -10.82 6.66
N VAL A 149 -9.28 -9.57 7.04
CA VAL A 149 -8.03 -9.08 7.61
C VAL A 149 -8.33 -8.33 8.90
N ASN A 150 -7.31 -7.94 9.66
CA ASN A 150 -7.53 -7.10 10.84
C ASN A 150 -7.45 -5.62 10.47
N LEU A 151 -8.07 -4.77 11.29
CA LEU A 151 -8.17 -3.34 11.00
C LEU A 151 -6.80 -2.66 10.92
N ALA A 152 -5.86 -3.04 11.80
CA ALA A 152 -4.51 -2.48 11.78
C ALA A 152 -3.76 -2.77 10.47
N SER A 153 -3.88 -4.00 9.94
CA SER A 153 -3.30 -4.39 8.66
C SER A 153 -3.92 -3.62 7.48
N GLN A 154 -5.25 -3.46 7.48
CA GLN A 154 -5.96 -2.67 6.47
C GLN A 154 -5.51 -1.21 6.46
N ASN A 155 -5.40 -0.60 7.65
CA ASN A 155 -4.94 0.79 7.79
C ASN A 155 -3.49 0.94 7.30
N SER A 156 -2.64 -0.05 7.63
CA SER A 156 -1.25 -0.08 7.17
C SER A 156 -1.16 -0.18 5.65
N GLN A 157 -1.95 -1.06 5.00
CA GLN A 157 -2.02 -1.16 3.54
C GLN A 157 -2.48 0.15 2.90
N GLY A 158 -3.51 0.80 3.46
CA GLY A 158 -3.96 2.12 3.00
C GLY A 158 -2.86 3.19 3.08
N GLY A 159 -2.06 3.18 4.15
CA GLY A 159 -0.89 4.06 4.28
C GLY A 159 0.17 3.81 3.20
N VAL A 160 0.53 2.53 2.98
CA VAL A 160 1.50 2.13 1.95
C VAL A 160 1.00 2.50 0.54
N LEU A 161 -0.26 2.21 0.20
CA LEU A 161 -0.86 2.57 -1.08
C LEU A 161 -0.89 4.09 -1.31
N ASN A 162 -1.22 4.88 -0.28
CA ASN A 162 -1.20 6.34 -0.38
C ASN A 162 0.23 6.87 -0.60
N GLY A 163 1.22 6.28 0.08
CA GLY A 163 2.63 6.57 -0.15
C GLY A 163 3.05 6.25 -1.59
N PHE A 164 2.67 5.07 -2.10
CA PHE A 164 2.89 4.67 -3.48
C PHE A 164 2.29 5.66 -4.48
N TYR A 165 1.02 6.05 -4.30
CA TYR A 165 0.37 6.99 -5.21
C TYR A 165 1.06 8.36 -5.22
N SER A 166 1.48 8.84 -4.05
CA SER A 166 2.20 10.12 -3.91
C SER A 166 3.56 10.08 -4.60
N ALA A 167 4.39 9.09 -4.25
CA ALA A 167 5.74 8.93 -4.79
C ALA A 167 5.74 8.79 -6.33
N ASN A 168 4.73 8.12 -6.87
CA ASN A 168 4.62 7.84 -8.30
C ASN A 168 3.72 8.84 -9.06
N LYS A 169 3.21 9.89 -8.39
CA LYS A 169 2.33 10.91 -8.98
C LYS A 169 1.11 10.31 -9.69
N VAL A 170 0.48 9.30 -9.08
CA VAL A 170 -0.73 8.67 -9.63
C VAL A 170 -1.93 9.57 -9.35
N ALA A 171 -2.47 10.18 -10.41
CA ALA A 171 -3.62 11.07 -10.33
C ALA A 171 -4.93 10.31 -10.09
N GLN A 172 -5.96 11.02 -9.62
CA GLN A 172 -7.30 10.46 -9.47
C GLN A 172 -8.13 10.69 -10.74
N PHE A 173 -8.72 9.62 -11.24
CA PHE A 173 -9.70 9.64 -12.31
C PHE A 173 -11.09 9.97 -11.76
N ASP A 174 -11.80 10.86 -12.44
CA ASP A 174 -13.23 11.11 -12.24
C ASP A 174 -14.00 10.47 -13.40
N PRO A 175 -14.74 9.36 -13.17
CA PRO A 175 -15.52 8.72 -14.21
C PRO A 175 -16.56 9.62 -14.88
N SER A 176 -16.96 10.74 -14.25
CA SER A 176 -17.85 11.73 -14.88
C SER A 176 -17.14 12.59 -15.94
N LYS A 177 -15.80 12.53 -16.01
CA LYS A 177 -14.94 13.24 -16.97
C LYS A 177 -14.02 12.23 -17.67
N PRO A 178 -14.57 11.33 -18.51
CA PRO A 178 -13.84 10.18 -19.05
C PRO A 178 -12.61 10.53 -19.91
N GLN A 179 -12.52 11.77 -20.41
CA GLN A 179 -11.36 12.25 -21.18
C GLN A 179 -10.17 12.67 -20.30
N GLN A 180 -10.34 12.77 -18.97
CA GLN A 180 -9.31 13.20 -18.03
C GLN A 180 -8.57 12.01 -17.41
N THR A 181 -7.81 11.28 -18.24
CA THR A 181 -7.12 10.05 -17.83
C THR A 181 -5.65 10.24 -17.47
N LYS A 182 -5.11 11.45 -17.64
CA LYS A 182 -3.66 11.70 -17.50
C LYS A 182 -3.10 11.24 -16.16
N GLY A 183 -2.11 10.37 -16.19
CA GLY A 183 -1.44 9.83 -15.00
C GLY A 183 -2.32 9.03 -14.04
N THR A 184 -3.49 8.55 -14.47
CA THR A 184 -4.45 7.85 -13.58
C THR A 184 -4.29 6.34 -13.56
N TRP A 185 -3.69 5.75 -14.60
CA TRP A 185 -3.44 4.32 -14.71
C TRP A 185 -2.12 3.93 -14.06
N PHE A 186 -2.12 2.84 -13.31
CA PHE A 186 -0.95 2.32 -12.62
C PHE A 186 -0.93 0.79 -12.59
N GLN A 187 0.26 0.24 -12.39
CA GLN A 187 0.52 -1.17 -12.19
C GLN A 187 1.60 -1.30 -11.12
N ILE A 188 1.30 -2.08 -10.08
CA ILE A 188 2.32 -2.52 -9.13
C ILE A 188 3.07 -3.68 -9.80
N THR A 189 4.33 -3.44 -10.18
CA THR A 189 5.11 -4.43 -10.94
C THR A 189 5.69 -5.51 -10.06
N LYS A 190 6.06 -5.14 -8.83
CA LYS A 190 6.60 -6.07 -7.83
C LYS A 190 6.22 -5.61 -6.44
N PHE A 191 5.90 -6.58 -5.59
CA PHE A 191 5.78 -6.40 -4.16
C PHE A 191 7.12 -6.77 -3.52
N THR A 192 7.71 -5.86 -2.74
CA THR A 192 9.01 -6.03 -2.08
C THR A 192 8.89 -5.85 -0.57
N GLY A 193 9.97 -6.04 0.20
CA GLY A 193 9.95 -5.90 1.65
C GLY A 193 9.32 -7.10 2.38
N ALA A 194 8.46 -6.84 3.36
CA ALA A 194 7.84 -7.86 4.22
C ALA A 194 6.68 -8.58 3.54
N VAL A 195 6.92 -9.14 2.34
CA VAL A 195 5.88 -9.78 1.52
C VAL A 195 5.42 -11.13 2.08
N GLY A 196 4.12 -11.38 1.95
CA GLY A 196 3.52 -12.68 2.20
C GLY A 196 3.83 -13.73 1.11
N PRO A 197 3.42 -14.99 1.34
CA PRO A 197 3.68 -16.09 0.40
C PRO A 197 3.10 -15.91 -1.01
N TYR A 198 1.86 -15.41 -1.16
CA TYR A 198 1.27 -15.19 -2.47
C TYR A 198 1.95 -14.05 -3.23
N CYS A 199 2.36 -12.99 -2.55
CA CYS A 199 3.13 -11.92 -3.19
C CYS A 199 4.52 -12.38 -3.63
N LYS A 200 5.19 -13.23 -2.83
CA LYS A 200 6.44 -13.90 -3.25
C LYS A 200 6.21 -14.73 -4.51
N ALA A 201 5.14 -15.54 -4.53
CA ALA A 201 4.78 -16.38 -5.66
C ALA A 201 4.37 -15.57 -6.90
N LEU A 202 3.71 -14.42 -6.73
CA LEU A 202 3.39 -13.52 -7.84
C LEU A 202 4.66 -12.97 -8.49
N GLY A 203 5.65 -12.58 -7.68
CA GLY A 203 6.94 -12.11 -8.19
C GLY A 203 7.75 -13.16 -8.95
N SER A 204 7.57 -14.45 -8.65
CA SER A 204 8.21 -15.57 -9.37
C SER A 204 7.30 -16.26 -10.38
N ASN A 205 6.06 -15.79 -10.55
CA ASN A 205 5.00 -16.46 -11.33
C ASN A 205 4.77 -17.94 -10.94
N ASP A 206 4.96 -18.29 -9.67
CA ASP A 206 4.72 -19.64 -9.16
C ASP A 206 3.22 -19.89 -8.96
N LYS A 207 2.57 -20.51 -9.94
CA LYS A 207 1.15 -20.89 -9.86
C LYS A 207 0.89 -22.10 -8.94
N SER A 208 1.93 -22.79 -8.46
CA SER A 208 1.74 -23.96 -7.62
C SER A 208 1.08 -23.63 -6.29
N VAL A 209 1.18 -22.38 -5.82
CA VAL A 209 0.48 -21.89 -4.63
C VAL A 209 -1.02 -21.75 -4.84
N CYS A 210 -1.54 -21.82 -6.08
CA CYS A 210 -2.97 -21.68 -6.36
C CYS A 210 -3.76 -22.99 -6.17
N ASP A 211 -3.09 -24.12 -5.97
CA ASP A 211 -3.74 -25.41 -5.73
C ASP A 211 -4.64 -25.36 -4.48
N LYS A 212 -5.86 -25.88 -4.61
CA LYS A 212 -6.87 -25.97 -3.54
C LYS A 212 -6.44 -26.87 -2.38
N ASN A 213 -5.58 -27.85 -2.64
CA ASN A 213 -5.10 -28.80 -1.65
C ASN A 213 -3.94 -28.24 -0.81
N LYS A 214 -3.35 -27.11 -1.20
CA LYS A 214 -2.27 -26.47 -0.46
C LYS A 214 -2.81 -25.47 0.56
N ASN A 215 -2.15 -25.42 1.72
CA ASN A 215 -2.39 -24.42 2.75
C ASN A 215 -1.22 -23.44 2.78
N ILE A 216 -1.43 -22.25 2.24
CA ILE A 216 -0.39 -21.23 2.09
C ILE A 216 -0.58 -20.18 3.20
N ALA A 217 -0.19 -20.53 4.42
CA ALA A 217 -0.29 -19.62 5.56
C ALA A 217 0.94 -18.69 5.64
N GLY A 218 0.70 -17.41 5.88
CA GLY A 218 1.74 -16.45 6.26
C GLY A 218 1.88 -16.30 7.77
N ASP A 219 2.67 -15.31 8.21
CA ASP A 219 2.93 -15.04 9.64
C ASP A 219 1.66 -14.73 10.44
N TRP A 220 0.59 -14.29 9.78
CA TRP A 220 -0.73 -14.08 10.39
C TRP A 220 -1.47 -15.38 10.74
N GLY A 221 -0.96 -16.56 10.35
CA GLY A 221 -1.37 -17.86 10.88
C GLY A 221 -2.48 -18.61 10.12
N PHE A 222 -2.92 -18.14 8.94
CA PHE A 222 -3.91 -18.85 8.12
C PHE A 222 -3.70 -18.59 6.62
N ASP A 223 -4.32 -19.37 5.74
CA ASP A 223 -4.31 -19.11 4.29
C ASP A 223 -5.46 -18.18 3.90
N PRO A 224 -5.21 -16.93 3.46
CA PRO A 224 -6.27 -15.99 3.12
C PRO A 224 -7.15 -16.46 1.96
N ALA A 225 -6.62 -17.27 1.04
CA ALA A 225 -7.38 -17.82 -0.08
C ALA A 225 -8.52 -18.75 0.37
N LYS A 226 -8.46 -19.27 1.59
CA LYS A 226 -9.55 -20.08 2.15
C LYS A 226 -10.71 -19.22 2.66
N TRP A 227 -10.59 -17.89 2.78
CA TRP A 227 -11.69 -17.03 3.26
C TRP A 227 -12.08 -15.94 2.24
N ALA A 228 -11.96 -16.25 0.95
CA ALA A 228 -12.31 -15.31 -0.11
C ALA A 228 -13.78 -15.41 -0.55
N TYR A 229 -14.42 -14.26 -0.72
CA TYR A 229 -15.81 -14.10 -1.11
C TYR A 229 -15.98 -13.02 -2.18
N GLN A 230 -17.10 -13.06 -2.90
CA GLN A 230 -17.57 -11.98 -3.76
C GLN A 230 -19.01 -11.62 -3.38
N TYR A 231 -19.32 -10.33 -3.33
CA TYR A 231 -20.68 -9.88 -3.07
C TYR A 231 -21.53 -9.95 -4.34
N ASP A 232 -22.67 -10.63 -4.22
CA ASP A 232 -23.71 -10.68 -5.23
C ASP A 232 -24.77 -9.63 -4.89
N GLU A 233 -24.65 -8.47 -5.51
CA GLU A 233 -25.55 -7.33 -5.30
C GLU A 233 -27.01 -7.67 -5.57
N LYS A 234 -27.28 -8.54 -6.56
CA LYS A 234 -28.65 -8.90 -6.97
C LYS A 234 -29.36 -9.72 -5.92
N ASN A 235 -28.64 -10.68 -5.32
CA ASN A 235 -29.20 -11.59 -4.33
C ASN A 235 -28.87 -11.18 -2.88
N ASN A 236 -28.18 -10.05 -2.70
CA ASN A 236 -27.72 -9.54 -1.41
C ASN A 236 -27.01 -10.61 -0.54
N LYS A 237 -26.09 -11.38 -1.16
CA LYS A 237 -25.37 -12.48 -0.51
C LYS A 237 -23.87 -12.46 -0.82
N PHE A 238 -23.07 -13.10 0.02
CA PHE A 238 -21.65 -13.30 -0.23
C PHE A 238 -21.40 -14.73 -0.75
N ASN A 239 -20.93 -14.85 -1.98
CA ASN A 239 -20.60 -16.13 -2.59
C ASN A 239 -19.15 -16.51 -2.26
N TYR A 240 -18.95 -17.73 -1.77
CA TYR A 240 -17.60 -18.25 -1.55
C TYR A 240 -16.87 -18.46 -2.88
N ILE A 241 -15.65 -17.95 -2.98
CA ILE A 241 -14.79 -18.09 -4.17
C ILE A 241 -13.36 -18.52 -3.84
N GLY A 242 -13.12 -18.82 -2.56
CA GLY A 242 -11.86 -19.32 -2.04
C GLY A 242 -11.57 -20.75 -2.49
N LYS A 243 -10.47 -21.29 -1.95
CA LYS A 243 -9.99 -22.65 -2.23
C LYS A 243 -10.77 -23.74 -1.51
#